data_AF-A0A3Q0FNX5-F1
#
_entry.id   AF-A0A3Q0FNX5-F1
#
_cell.length_a   1.000
_cell.length_b   1.000
_cell.length_c   1.000
_cell.angle_alpha   90.00
_cell.angle_beta   90.00
_cell.angle_gamma   90.00
#
_symmetry.space_group_name_H-M   'P 1'
#
loop_
_entity.id
_entity.type
_entity.pdbx_description
1 polymer ?
#
loop_
_entity_poly.entity_id
_entity_poly.type
_entity_poly.pdbx_seq_one_letter_code
_entity_poly.pdbx_strand_id
1 'polypeptide(L)'
;MYTVESQSGKWGIWSQPKWCPHHGYLVRFSLRVQPPQHGFLHDNLAATNARFTCSGGETLEPPGPDWGEWGVWSQSCTKSICGIETRQEAPRGMGKDDTALNDVRFFCCNH
;
A
#
# COMPACT_ATOMS: atom_id res chain seq x y z
N MET A 1 3.25 11.52 -18.87
CA MET A 1 3.49 10.67 -17.69
C MET A 1 2.14 10.19 -17.22
N TYR A 2 1.97 8.91 -16.90
CA TYR A 2 0.69 8.33 -16.52
C TYR A 2 0.82 7.64 -15.17
N THR A 3 -0.20 7.80 -14.33
CA THR A 3 -0.36 7.12 -13.04
C THR A 3 -1.45 6.07 -13.17
N VAL A 4 -1.31 4.98 -12.41
CA VAL A 4 -2.34 3.94 -12.31
C VAL A 4 -2.84 3.92 -10.87
N GLU A 5 -4.15 3.98 -10.70
CA GLU A 5 -4.83 3.79 -9.42
C GLU A 5 -5.95 2.75 -9.58
N SER A 6 -6.34 2.15 -8.45
CA SER A 6 -7.55 1.35 -8.34
C SER A 6 -8.61 2.22 -7.65
N GLN A 7 -9.38 1.73 -6.67
CA GLN A 7 -10.14 2.62 -5.80
C GLN A 7 -9.17 3.49 -4.97
N SER A 8 -9.32 4.80 -5.02
CA SER A 8 -8.53 5.79 -4.26
C SER A 8 -9.41 6.61 -3.29
N GLY A 9 -8.80 7.10 -2.21
CA GLY A 9 -9.50 7.85 -1.17
C GLY A 9 -9.62 9.34 -1.52
N LYS A 10 -10.62 10.03 -0.96
CA LYS A 10 -10.86 11.47 -1.20
C LYS A 10 -9.97 12.39 -0.34
N TRP A 11 -9.23 11.84 0.61
CA TRP A 11 -8.53 12.57 1.66
C TRP A 11 -7.01 12.32 1.62
N GLY A 12 -6.25 13.25 2.18
CA GLY A 12 -4.78 13.23 2.18
C GLY A 12 -4.16 14.04 1.04
N ILE A 13 -2.83 14.03 0.96
CA ILE A 13 -2.04 14.68 -0.09
C ILE A 13 -1.01 13.68 -0.59
N TRP A 14 -0.91 13.51 -1.91
CA TRP A 14 0.09 12.63 -2.52
C TRP A 14 1.51 13.13 -2.26
N SER A 15 2.35 12.25 -1.70
CA SER A 15 3.81 12.49 -1.62
C SER A 15 4.46 12.48 -3.01
N GLN A 16 5.66 13.07 -3.13
CA GLN A 16 6.45 12.94 -4.35
C GLN A 16 6.78 11.46 -4.62
N PRO A 17 6.66 10.97 -5.87
CA PRO A 17 6.86 9.56 -6.18
C PRO A 17 8.32 9.15 -6.02
N LYS A 18 8.56 8.02 -5.34
CA LYS A 18 9.87 7.35 -5.29
C LYS A 18 9.97 6.35 -6.43
N TRP A 19 11.15 6.30 -7.04
CA TRP A 19 11.47 5.44 -8.19
C TRP A 19 12.55 4.44 -7.83
N CYS A 20 12.53 3.27 -8.44
CA CYS A 20 13.67 2.35 -8.37
C CYS A 20 14.87 2.98 -9.10
N PRO A 21 16.09 2.85 -8.55
CA PRO A 21 17.29 3.33 -9.23
C PRO A 21 17.57 2.50 -10.49
N HIS A 22 18.50 2.97 -11.32
CA HIS A 22 19.01 2.23 -12.50
C HIS A 22 17.92 1.75 -13.50
N HIS A 23 16.79 2.47 -13.59
CA HIS A 23 15.60 2.06 -14.38
C HIS A 23 14.99 0.71 -13.96
N GLY A 24 15.19 0.30 -12.70
CA GLY A 24 14.57 -0.87 -12.13
C GLY A 24 13.05 -0.75 -11.96
N TYR A 25 12.43 -1.87 -11.55
CA TYR A 25 10.99 -1.99 -11.34
C TYR A 25 10.69 -2.61 -9.98
N LEU A 26 9.47 -2.40 -9.47
CA LEU A 26 9.01 -2.98 -8.22
C LEU A 26 8.79 -4.49 -8.42
N VAL A 27 9.30 -5.32 -7.52
CA VAL A 27 9.19 -6.79 -7.59
C VAL A 27 8.47 -7.39 -6.38
N ARG A 28 8.41 -6.69 -5.25
CA ARG A 28 7.88 -7.20 -3.97
C ARG A 28 7.33 -6.05 -3.13
N PHE A 29 6.37 -6.33 -2.26
CA PHE A 29 5.81 -5.35 -1.30
C PHE A 29 5.62 -5.91 0.11
N SER A 30 5.54 -5.01 1.09
CA SER A 30 5.20 -5.25 2.50
C SER A 30 4.33 -4.08 2.95
N LEU A 31 3.15 -4.36 3.51
CA LEU A 31 2.29 -3.32 4.12
C LEU A 31 2.72 -3.07 5.56
N ARG A 32 2.56 -1.83 6.01
CA ARG A 32 2.48 -1.47 7.42
C ARG A 32 1.02 -1.38 7.80
N VAL A 33 0.62 -2.03 8.89
CA VAL A 33 -0.78 -2.12 9.32
C VAL A 33 -0.89 -1.75 10.80
N GLN A 34 -1.98 -1.10 11.19
CA GLN A 34 -2.28 -0.88 12.60
C GLN A 34 -2.72 -2.22 13.23
N PRO A 35 -2.05 -2.75 14.27
CA PRO A 35 -2.56 -3.92 14.97
C PRO A 35 -3.89 -3.59 15.68
N PRO A 36 -4.80 -4.56 15.89
CA PRO A 36 -6.06 -4.31 16.58
C PRO A 36 -5.81 -3.77 17.99
N GLN A 37 -6.31 -2.56 18.29
CA GLN A 37 -6.28 -2.07 19.66
C GLN A 37 -7.21 -2.93 20.52
N HIS A 38 -6.68 -3.48 21.62
CA HIS A 38 -7.46 -4.30 22.54
C HIS A 38 -8.52 -3.43 23.25
N GLY A 39 -9.76 -3.49 22.76
CA GLY A 39 -10.88 -2.72 23.28
C GLY A 39 -12.22 -3.05 22.61
N PHE A 40 -13.27 -2.39 23.07
CA PHE A 40 -14.67 -2.60 22.64
C PHE A 40 -15.01 -2.01 21.25
N LEU A 41 -14.03 -1.49 20.50
CA LEU A 41 -14.17 -0.97 19.14
C LEU A 41 -13.19 -1.72 18.24
N HIS A 42 -13.69 -2.41 17.21
CA HIS A 42 -13.07 -3.67 16.74
C HIS A 42 -12.78 -3.76 15.22
N ASP A 43 -12.97 -2.67 14.46
CA ASP A 43 -12.89 -2.66 12.98
C ASP A 43 -11.50 -2.23 12.41
N ASN A 44 -10.72 -1.41 13.14
CA ASN A 44 -9.63 -0.58 12.59
C ASN A 44 -8.31 -1.30 12.22
N LEU A 45 -8.34 -2.29 11.31
CA LEU A 45 -7.16 -2.90 10.67
C LEU A 45 -6.73 -2.12 9.39
N ALA A 46 -6.41 -0.84 9.56
CA ALA A 46 -6.03 0.03 8.44
C ALA A 46 -4.54 -0.11 8.05
N ALA A 47 -4.25 -0.04 6.75
CA ALA A 47 -2.90 0.08 6.21
C ALA A 47 -2.37 1.51 6.40
N THR A 48 -1.19 1.65 7.01
CA THR A 48 -0.60 2.92 7.45
C THR A 48 0.50 3.40 6.50
N ASN A 49 1.25 2.47 5.89
CA ASN A 49 2.32 2.72 4.92
C ASN A 49 2.51 1.47 4.05
N ALA A 50 3.23 1.58 2.93
CA ALA A 50 3.56 0.47 2.04
C ALA A 50 4.99 0.61 1.50
N ARG A 51 5.84 -0.40 1.72
CA ARG A 51 7.22 -0.43 1.24
C ARG A 51 7.41 -1.51 0.18
N PHE A 52 8.39 -1.31 -0.70
CA PHE A 52 8.61 -2.13 -1.88
C PHE A 52 10.07 -2.55 -2.00
N THR A 53 10.33 -3.67 -2.67
CA THR A 53 11.67 -4.06 -3.14
C THR A 53 11.76 -3.80 -4.64
N CYS A 54 12.88 -3.23 -5.07
CA CYS A 54 13.24 -3.01 -6.47
C CYS A 54 13.97 -4.22 -7.06
N SER A 55 14.04 -4.29 -8.39
CA SER A 55 14.75 -5.33 -9.13
C SER A 55 16.27 -5.37 -8.88
N GLY A 56 16.89 -4.31 -8.34
CA GLY A 56 18.28 -4.30 -7.87
C GLY A 56 18.45 -4.76 -6.41
N GLY A 57 17.35 -5.07 -5.70
CA GLY A 57 17.32 -5.45 -4.29
C GLY A 57 17.13 -4.29 -3.32
N GLU A 58 17.08 -3.04 -3.79
CA GLU A 58 16.88 -1.86 -2.96
C GLU A 58 15.47 -1.83 -2.35
N THR A 59 15.34 -1.32 -1.12
CA THR A 59 14.02 -1.12 -0.48
C THR A 59 13.58 0.34 -0.63
N LEU A 60 12.41 0.56 -1.24
CA LEU A 60 11.73 1.84 -1.27
C LEU A 60 10.68 1.91 -0.17
N GLU A 61 10.95 2.73 0.84
CA GLU A 61 9.97 3.10 1.87
C GLU A 61 9.57 4.57 1.63
N PRO A 62 8.31 4.88 1.26
CA PRO A 62 7.84 6.23 1.03
C PRO A 62 7.58 6.98 2.36
N PRO A 63 7.46 8.33 2.33
CA PRO A 63 7.09 9.10 3.50
C PRO A 63 5.70 8.66 3.98
N GLY A 64 5.57 8.38 5.27
CA GLY A 64 4.33 7.94 5.90
C GLY A 64 4.50 7.86 7.42
N PRO A 65 3.45 7.45 8.15
CA PRO A 65 3.51 7.38 9.61
C PRO A 65 4.51 6.34 10.13
N ASP A 66 5.07 6.63 11.29
CA ASP A 66 6.08 5.83 11.98
C ASP A 66 5.48 4.75 12.91
N TRP A 67 4.15 4.62 12.94
CA TRP A 67 3.38 3.69 13.77
C TRP A 67 2.69 2.56 12.98
N GLY A 68 2.27 1.52 13.70
CA GLY A 68 1.85 0.23 13.14
C GLY A 68 3.03 -0.71 12.91
N GLU A 69 2.75 -1.95 12.49
CA GLU A 69 3.77 -3.00 12.30
C GLU A 69 3.90 -3.38 10.82
N TRP A 70 5.12 -3.69 10.39
CA TRP A 70 5.38 -4.17 9.03
C TRP A 70 4.99 -5.65 8.91
N GLY A 71 3.94 -5.93 8.15
CA GLY A 71 3.57 -7.29 7.78
C GLY A 71 4.64 -7.98 6.95
N VAL A 72 4.59 -9.32 6.91
CA VAL A 72 5.52 -10.15 6.14
C VAL A 72 5.61 -9.68 4.67
N TRP A 73 6.81 -9.75 4.11
CA TRP A 73 6.99 -9.50 2.68
C TRP A 73 6.22 -10.54 1.86
N SER A 74 5.46 -10.07 0.88
CA SER A 74 4.77 -10.85 -0.17
C SER A 74 5.70 -11.82 -0.93
N GLN A 75 5.18 -12.62 -1.86
CA GLN A 75 6.06 -13.31 -2.81
C GLN A 75 6.63 -12.31 -3.82
N SER A 76 7.85 -12.56 -4.31
CA SER A 76 8.44 -11.73 -5.35
C SER A 76 7.86 -12.08 -6.72
N CYS A 77 7.52 -11.08 -7.52
CA CYS A 77 7.35 -11.26 -8.96
C CYS A 77 8.67 -11.75 -9.57
N THR A 78 8.59 -12.60 -10.60
CA THR A 78 9.74 -13.07 -11.41
C THR A 78 10.26 -11.97 -12.35
N LYS A 79 9.39 -11.01 -12.66
CA LYS A 79 9.61 -9.85 -13.51
C LYS A 79 9.06 -8.63 -12.75
N SER A 80 8.05 -7.93 -13.24
CA SER A 80 7.56 -6.67 -12.67
C SER A 80 6.21 -6.80 -11.95
N ILE A 81 5.97 -5.94 -10.96
CA ILE A 81 4.61 -5.53 -10.58
C ILE A 81 4.09 -4.59 -11.68
N CYS A 82 2.91 -4.90 -12.21
CA CYS A 82 2.31 -4.19 -13.36
C CYS A 82 0.90 -3.64 -13.11
N GLY A 83 0.24 -4.02 -12.02
CA GLY A 83 -1.11 -3.59 -11.69
C GLY A 83 -1.39 -3.65 -10.19
N ILE A 84 -2.45 -2.95 -9.77
CA ILE A 84 -2.89 -2.85 -8.38
C ILE A 84 -4.42 -2.97 -8.29
N GLU A 85 -4.88 -3.68 -7.26
CA GLU A 85 -6.27 -3.74 -6.80
C GLU A 85 -6.27 -3.35 -5.31
N THR A 86 -7.08 -2.36 -4.93
CA THR A 86 -7.17 -1.85 -3.55
C THR A 86 -8.49 -2.27 -2.91
N ARG A 87 -8.47 -2.61 -1.61
CA ARG A 87 -9.68 -2.76 -0.80
C ARG A 87 -9.76 -1.62 0.19
N GLN A 88 -10.84 -0.85 0.12
CA GLN A 88 -11.15 0.20 1.07
C GLN A 88 -12.43 -0.09 1.84
N GLU A 89 -12.61 0.58 2.96
CA GLU A 89 -13.92 0.66 3.61
C GLU A 89 -14.86 1.60 2.84
N ALA A 90 -16.15 1.26 2.85
CA ALA A 90 -17.20 2.11 2.30
C ALA A 90 -17.78 3.00 3.42
N PRO A 91 -18.06 4.30 3.17
CA PRO A 91 -18.61 5.21 4.18
C PRO A 91 -19.85 4.65 4.89
N ARG A 92 -19.81 4.51 6.21
CA ARG A 92 -20.90 3.96 7.02
C ARG A 92 -21.86 5.06 7.50
N GLY A 93 -22.43 5.79 6.54
CA GLY A 93 -23.60 6.66 6.75
C GLY A 93 -23.40 8.13 6.39
N MET A 94 -24.39 8.95 6.74
CA MET A 94 -24.38 10.39 6.47
C MET A 94 -23.51 11.12 7.52
N GLY A 95 -22.25 11.38 7.20
CA GLY A 95 -21.37 12.25 7.99
C GLY A 95 -20.31 11.57 8.86
N LYS A 96 -19.70 10.48 8.37
CA LYS A 96 -18.47 9.90 8.94
C LYS A 96 -17.43 9.60 7.86
N ASP A 97 -16.16 9.76 8.22
CA ASP A 97 -15.00 9.55 7.35
C ASP A 97 -14.50 8.11 7.36
N ASP A 98 -15.40 7.15 7.11
CA ASP A 98 -15.08 5.72 7.10
C ASP A 98 -14.53 5.28 5.72
N THR A 99 -13.41 5.87 5.29
CA THR A 99 -12.72 5.51 4.02
C THR A 99 -11.22 5.36 4.25
N ALA A 100 -10.85 4.22 4.82
CA ALA A 100 -9.47 3.77 4.98
C ALA A 100 -9.11 2.72 3.92
N LEU A 101 -7.80 2.54 3.68
CA LEU A 101 -7.26 1.43 2.89
C LEU A 101 -6.99 0.24 3.83
N ASN A 102 -7.60 -0.92 3.56
CA ASN A 102 -7.49 -2.10 4.42
C ASN A 102 -6.58 -3.19 3.84
N ASP A 103 -6.54 -3.33 2.50
CA ASP A 103 -5.76 -4.37 1.82
C ASP A 103 -5.34 -3.91 0.42
N VAL A 104 -4.25 -4.46 -0.11
CA VAL A 104 -3.81 -4.25 -1.50
C VAL A 104 -3.33 -5.54 -2.13
N ARG A 105 -3.69 -5.74 -3.38
CA ARG A 105 -3.20 -6.81 -4.23
C ARG A 105 -2.43 -6.22 -5.39
N PHE A 106 -1.20 -6.69 -5.56
CA PHE A 106 -0.38 -6.37 -6.72
C PHE A 106 -0.36 -7.54 -7.70
N PHE A 107 -0.42 -7.23 -9.00
CA PHE A 107 -0.35 -8.21 -10.07
C PHE A 107 1.06 -8.23 -10.67
N CYS A 108 1.60 -9.43 -10.86
CA CYS A 108 2.88 -9.64 -11.54
C CYS A 108 2.66 -9.85 -13.04
N CYS A 109 3.46 -9.18 -13.88
CA CYS A 109 3.51 -9.39 -15.33
C CYS A 109 4.90 -9.89 -15.76
N ASN A 110 4.96 -10.55 -16.92
CA ASN A 110 6.18 -11.16 -17.46
C ASN A 110 6.80 -10.39 -18.65
N HIS A 111 6.24 -9.23 -18.98
CA HIS A 111 6.50 -8.40 -20.16
C HIS A 111 6.87 -6.97 -19.76
#